data_AF-A0A352VZS5-F1
#
_entry.id   AF-A0A352VZS5-F1
#
_cell.length_a   1.000
_cell.length_b   1.000
_cell.length_c   1.000
_cell.angle_alpha   90.00
_cell.angle_beta   90.00
_cell.angle_gamma   90.00
#
_symmetry.space_group_name_H-M   'P 1'
#
loop_
_entity.id
_entity.type
_entity.pdbx_description
1 polymer ?
#
loop_
_entity_poly.entity_id
_entity_poly.type
_entity_poly.pdbx_seq_one_letter_code
_entity_poly.pdbx_strand_id
1 'polypeptide(L)'
;MAAIKIDISVMTPLQKISSLESITVGRDGLYLKAGIYCGVFLPQVPLEQGWNKNQYLEHLSLKAGLDQSGYLQSDAEIFSFQAQVFGE
;
A
#
# COMPACT_ATOMS: atom_id res chain seq x y z
N MET A 1 -16.08 -21.38 -23.16
CA MET A 1 -16.04 -19.97 -22.71
C MET A 1 -15.09 -19.88 -21.53
N ALA A 2 -14.20 -18.90 -21.48
CA ALA A 2 -13.33 -18.69 -20.34
C ALA A 2 -14.15 -18.11 -19.18
N ALA A 3 -14.06 -18.73 -17.99
CA ALA A 3 -14.69 -18.19 -16.79
C ALA A 3 -13.92 -16.95 -16.33
N ILE A 4 -14.65 -15.87 -16.03
CA ILE A 4 -14.08 -14.65 -15.45
C ILE A 4 -14.25 -14.77 -13.94
N LYS A 5 -13.15 -14.63 -13.20
CA LYS A 5 -13.15 -14.49 -11.75
C LYS A 5 -13.23 -13.01 -11.40
N ILE A 6 -14.12 -12.63 -10.49
CA ILE A 6 -14.30 -11.23 -10.05
C ILE A 6 -13.96 -11.14 -8.57
N ASP A 7 -13.03 -10.25 -8.23
CA ASP A 7 -12.69 -9.92 -6.85
C ASP A 7 -12.99 -8.43 -6.62
N ILE A 8 -13.76 -8.12 -5.58
CA ILE A 8 -14.18 -6.77 -5.17
C ILE A 8 -13.54 -6.45 -3.82
N SER A 9 -12.84 -5.32 -3.74
CA SER A 9 -12.27 -4.81 -2.49
C SER A 9 -13.09 -3.63 -1.96
N VAL A 10 -13.67 -3.77 -0.77
CA VAL A 10 -14.32 -2.67 -0.04
C VAL A 10 -13.31 -2.06 0.92
N MET A 11 -13.11 -0.75 0.84
CA MET A 11 -12.02 -0.06 1.53
C MET A 11 -12.55 0.93 2.57
N THR A 12 -11.85 1.05 3.71
CA THR A 12 -12.02 2.17 4.62
C THR A 12 -11.49 3.46 3.98
N PRO A 13 -11.94 4.65 4.43
CA PRO A 13 -11.31 5.91 4.01
C PRO A 13 -9.80 5.92 4.31
N LEU A 14 -9.03 6.61 3.46
CA LEU A 14 -7.60 6.82 3.68
C LEU A 14 -7.38 7.64 4.95
N GLN A 15 -6.48 7.18 5.82
CA GLN A 15 -6.09 7.89 7.04
C GLN A 15 -4.60 8.20 6.98
N LYS A 16 -4.22 9.48 7.10
CA LYS A 16 -2.80 9.87 7.13
C LYS A 16 -2.15 9.31 8.39
N ILE A 17 -1.02 8.63 8.26
CA ILE A 17 -0.26 8.12 9.41
C ILE A 17 0.84 9.10 9.79
N SER A 18 1.09 9.26 11.09
CA SER A 18 2.15 10.13 11.63
C SER A 18 3.45 9.39 11.91
N SER A 19 3.43 8.05 11.97
CA SER A 19 4.59 7.22 12.23
C SER A 19 4.54 5.93 11.42
N LEU A 20 5.67 5.53 10.84
CA LEU A 20 5.81 4.26 10.13
C LEU A 20 5.77 3.05 11.08
N GLU A 21 5.85 3.28 12.38
CA GLU A 21 5.71 2.22 13.39
C GLU A 21 4.28 1.71 13.53
N SER A 22 3.27 2.54 13.18
CA SER A 22 1.87 2.11 13.26
C SER A 22 1.45 1.13 12.16
N ILE A 23 2.30 0.96 11.13
CA ILE A 23 2.04 0.09 9.98
C ILE A 23 2.11 -1.38 10.40
N THR A 24 1.02 -2.11 10.18
CA THR A 24 0.93 -3.56 10.36
C THR A 24 0.83 -4.24 9.01
N VAL A 25 1.88 -4.99 8.65
CA VAL A 25 1.93 -5.79 7.41
C VAL A 25 0.80 -6.83 7.42
N GLY A 26 0.11 -6.98 6.29
CA GLY A 26 -1.03 -7.89 6.15
C GLY A 26 -2.37 -7.32 6.63
N ARG A 27 -2.36 -6.19 7.36
CA ARG A 27 -3.56 -5.48 7.78
C ARG A 27 -3.75 -4.17 7.01
N ASP A 28 -2.67 -3.39 6.90
CA ASP A 28 -2.74 -2.04 6.37
C ASP A 28 -2.35 -2.01 4.88
N GLY A 29 -3.28 -1.57 4.05
CA GLY A 29 -3.01 -1.09 2.72
C GLY A 29 -2.39 0.30 2.82
N LEU A 30 -1.43 0.59 1.95
CA LEU A 30 -0.69 1.85 2.00
C LEU A 30 -0.86 2.61 0.71
N TYR A 31 -1.09 3.92 0.84
CA TYR A 31 -1.07 4.89 -0.23
C TYR A 31 0.02 5.92 0.08
N LEU A 32 0.99 6.07 -0.83
CA LEU A 32 2.07 7.04 -0.76
C LEU A 32 1.80 8.16 -1.77
N LYS A 33 2.02 9.40 -1.36
CA LYS A 33 1.96 10.59 -2.20
C LYS A 33 3.15 11.50 -1.91
N ALA A 34 3.87 11.94 -2.95
CA ALA A 34 4.93 12.94 -2.87
C ALA A 34 4.88 13.83 -4.11
N GLY A 35 4.41 15.07 -3.99
CA GLY A 35 4.15 15.94 -5.14
C GLY A 35 3.21 15.30 -6.17
N ILE A 36 3.72 15.03 -7.37
CA ILE A 36 3.00 14.36 -8.48
C ILE A 36 3.10 12.82 -8.45
N TYR A 37 3.98 12.28 -7.61
CA TYR A 37 4.23 10.85 -7.49
C TYR A 37 3.23 10.21 -6.53
N CYS A 38 2.66 9.08 -6.93
CA CYS A 38 1.72 8.34 -6.09
C CYS A 38 1.77 6.84 -6.32
N GLY A 39 1.66 6.07 -5.24
CA GLY A 39 1.66 4.61 -5.28
C GLY A 39 0.69 4.04 -4.28
N VAL A 40 0.13 2.86 -4.59
CA VAL A 40 -0.80 2.16 -3.70
C VAL A 40 -0.53 0.66 -3.70
N PHE A 41 -0.64 0.04 -2.54
CA PHE A 41 -0.70 -1.41 -2.40
C PHE A 41 -1.82 -1.81 -1.44
N LEU A 42 -2.50 -2.90 -1.79
CA LEU A 42 -3.52 -3.50 -0.94
C LEU A 42 -2.85 -4.30 0.20
N PRO A 43 -3.56 -4.53 1.33
CA PRO A 43 -3.01 -5.19 2.51
C PRO A 43 -2.36 -6.56 2.25
N GLN A 44 -2.86 -7.33 1.29
CA GLN A 44 -2.40 -8.69 0.99
C GLN A 44 -1.09 -8.74 0.19
N VAL A 45 -0.78 -7.69 -0.58
CA VAL A 45 0.39 -7.66 -1.47
C VAL A 45 1.70 -7.96 -0.73
N PRO A 46 2.04 -7.30 0.40
CA PRO A 46 3.29 -7.61 1.10
C PRO A 46 3.33 -9.05 1.63
N LEU A 47 2.19 -9.68 1.95
CA LEU A 47 2.17 -11.07 2.37
C LEU A 47 2.43 -12.01 1.19
N GLU A 48 1.78 -11.79 0.04
CA GLU A 48 1.96 -12.59 -1.18
C GLU A 48 3.41 -12.53 -1.69
N GLN A 49 4.08 -11.39 -1.50
CA GLN A 49 5.46 -11.18 -1.90
C GLN A 49 6.49 -11.58 -0.83
N GLY A 50 6.05 -11.94 0.38
CA GLY A 50 6.94 -12.23 1.51
C GLY A 50 7.76 -11.02 1.99
N TRP A 51 7.24 -9.81 1.82
CA TRP A 51 7.91 -8.57 2.21
C TRP A 51 7.72 -8.27 3.70
N ASN A 52 8.81 -7.85 4.34
CA ASN A 52 8.73 -7.19 5.64
C ASN A 52 8.31 -5.71 5.49
N LYS A 53 8.10 -5.01 6.62
CA LYS A 53 7.65 -3.61 6.62
C LYS A 53 8.55 -2.66 5.82
N ASN A 54 9.87 -2.82 5.91
CA ASN A 54 10.81 -1.95 5.20
C ASN A 54 10.75 -2.20 3.69
N GLN A 55 10.78 -3.47 3.28
CA GLN A 55 10.62 -3.85 1.88
C GLN A 55 9.28 -3.36 1.32
N TYR A 56 8.21 -3.44 2.11
CA TYR A 56 6.90 -2.96 1.70
C TYR A 56 6.92 -1.44 1.37
N LEU A 57 7.56 -0.63 2.21
CA LEU A 57 7.71 0.80 2.00
C LEU A 57 8.65 1.15 0.83
N GLU A 58 9.75 0.41 0.70
CA GLU A 58 10.69 0.55 -0.41
C GLU A 58 10.02 0.26 -1.76
N HIS A 59 9.32 -0.87 -1.85
CA HIS A 59 8.58 -1.25 -3.05
C HIS A 59 7.41 -0.30 -3.33
N LEU A 60 6.75 0.24 -2.29
CA LEU A 60 5.70 1.26 -2.47
C LEU A 60 6.29 2.56 -3.06
N SER A 61 7.48 2.95 -2.62
CA SER A 61 8.20 4.12 -3.17
C SER A 61 8.55 3.92 -4.63
N LEU A 62 9.11 2.76 -4.97
CA LEU A 62 9.38 2.38 -6.36
C LEU A 62 8.10 2.40 -7.21
N LYS A 63 6.99 1.87 -6.69
CA LYS A 63 5.69 1.88 -7.39
C LYS A 63 5.15 3.28 -7.58
N ALA A 64 5.43 4.20 -6.66
CA ALA A 64 5.07 5.61 -6.80
C ALA A 64 5.91 6.36 -7.84
N GLY A 65 6.98 5.75 -8.36
CA GLY A 65 7.93 6.37 -9.28
C GLY A 65 9.10 7.08 -8.58
N LEU A 66 9.32 6.80 -7.30
CA LEU A 66 10.44 7.32 -6.50
C LEU A 66 11.55 6.27 -6.38
N ASP A 67 12.68 6.64 -5.77
CA ASP A 67 13.68 5.67 -5.33
C ASP A 67 13.20 4.83 -4.12
N GLN A 68 13.98 3.84 -3.70
CA GLN A 68 13.62 2.95 -2.57
C GLN A 68 13.41 3.69 -1.24
N SER A 69 14.09 4.83 -1.06
CA SER A 69 13.95 5.70 0.12
C SER A 69 12.92 6.80 -0.07
N GLY A 70 12.15 6.81 -1.17
CA GLY A 70 11.20 7.87 -1.51
C GLY A 70 10.18 8.15 -0.41
N TYR A 71 9.77 7.13 0.35
CA TYR A 71 8.87 7.27 1.51
C TYR A 71 9.45 8.09 2.69
N LEU A 72 10.75 8.40 2.67
CA LEU A 72 11.43 9.24 3.69
C LEU A 72 11.60 10.70 3.25
N GLN A 73 11.18 11.05 2.02
CA GLN A 73 11.26 12.43 1.55
C GLN A 73 10.38 13.34 2.42
N SER A 74 10.78 14.60 2.57
CA SER A 74 10.07 15.54 3.46
C SER A 74 8.64 15.86 3.02
N ASP A 75 8.34 15.72 1.73
CA ASP A 75 7.02 15.89 1.13
C ASP A 75 6.27 14.57 0.94
N ALA A 76 6.84 13.44 1.39
CA ALA A 76 6.18 12.14 1.35
C ALA A 76 5.09 12.05 2.42
N GLU A 77 3.87 11.80 1.98
CA GLU A 77 2.71 11.55 2.83
C GLU A 77 2.27 10.09 2.66
N ILE A 78 2.21 9.36 3.78
CA ILE A 78 1.69 7.99 3.78
C ILE A 78 0.31 7.98 4.44
N PHE A 79 -0.59 7.26 3.79
CA PHE A 79 -1.94 6.99 4.27
C PHE A 79 -2.11 5.49 4.41
N SER A 80 -2.80 5.06 5.47
CA SER A 80 -3.23 3.69 5.66
C SER A 80 -4.73 3.54 5.40
N PHE A 81 -5.11 2.34 4.98
CA PHE A 81 -6.50 1.90 4.90
C PHE A 81 -6.58 0.40 5.13
N GLN A 82 -7.77 -0.08 5.42
CA GLN A 82 -8.07 -1.51 5.46
C GLN A 82 -8.97 -1.86 4.28
N ALA A 83 -8.81 -3.06 3.76
CA ALA A 83 -9.64 -3.58 2.67
C ALA A 83 -10.14 -4.97 3.03
N GLN A 84 -11.43 -5.20 2.80
CA GLN A 84 -12.02 -6.53 2.80
C GLN A 84 -12.27 -6.95 1.35
N VAL A 85 -11.73 -8.11 0.97
CA VAL A 85 -11.86 -8.67 -0.38
C VAL A 85 -13.00 -9.69 -0.39
N PHE A 86 -13.87 -9.58 -1.38
CA PHE A 86 -14.94 -10.52 -1.68
C PHE A 86 -14.73 -11.05 -3.09
N GLY A 87 -14.79 -12.35 -3.30
CA GLY A 87 -14.67 -12.91 -4.65
C GLY A 87 -15.27 -14.30 -4.76
N GLU A 88 -15.63 -14.66 -5.98
CA GLU A 88 -16.09 -15.98 -6.43
C GLU A 88 -15.27 -16.41 -7.65
#